data_AF-A0A2D4LLN8-F1
#
_entry.id   AF-A0A2D4LLN8-F1
#
_cell.length_a   1.000
_cell.length_b   1.000
_cell.length_c   1.000
_cell.angle_alpha   90.00
_cell.angle_beta   90.00
_cell.angle_gamma   90.00
#
_symmetry.space_group_name_H-M   'P 1'
#
loop_
_entity.id
_entity.type
_entity.pdbx_description
1 polymer ?
#
loop_
_entity_poly.entity_id
_entity_poly.type
_entity_poly.pdbx_seq_one_letter_code
_entity_poly.pdbx_strand_id
1 'polypeptide(L)'
;MELEEEIIKGPMIAWARNVGHNINLDEWEKIWIENWKLTLSMAFKENHKMFYRWHLAPARLAEMYPALKPECWKCKLKKGTFFHMWWQCTEVKKILEENTEMAS
;
A
#
# COMPACT_ATOMS: atom_id res chain seq x y z
N MET A 1 3.69 31.80 -2.10
CA MET A 1 4.78 32.16 -3.03
C MET A 1 6.14 31.66 -2.54
N GLU A 2 6.83 32.30 -1.59
CA GLU A 2 8.18 31.84 -1.17
C GLU A 2 8.20 30.41 -0.61
N LEU A 3 7.24 30.06 0.23
CA LEU A 3 7.13 28.72 0.82
C LEU A 3 6.86 27.62 -0.22
N GLU A 4 6.06 27.94 -1.25
CA GLU A 4 5.72 27.00 -2.33
C GLU A 4 6.92 26.78 -3.26
N GLU A 5 7.66 27.84 -3.58
CA GLU A 5 8.93 27.75 -4.33
C GLU A 5 9.99 26.95 -3.56
N GLU A 6 10.05 27.08 -2.25
CA GLU A 6 10.97 26.32 -1.40
C GLU A 6 10.60 24.83 -1.33
N ILE A 7 9.29 24.51 -1.25
CA ILE A 7 8.79 23.13 -1.28
C ILE A 7 9.09 22.46 -2.62
N ILE A 8 8.96 23.18 -3.75
CA ILE A 8 9.18 22.64 -5.10
C ILE A 8 10.66 22.30 -5.35
N LYS A 9 11.60 23.03 -4.75
CA LYS A 9 13.05 22.80 -4.90
C LYS A 9 13.51 21.44 -4.37
N GLY A 10 12.90 20.93 -3.30
CA GLY A 10 13.25 19.63 -2.72
C GLY A 10 13.08 18.46 -3.70
N PRO A 11 11.88 18.23 -4.25
CA PRO A 11 11.61 17.26 -5.30
C PRO A 11 12.48 17.46 -6.54
N MET A 12 12.66 18.70 -7.01
CA MET A 12 13.51 19.00 -8.17
C MET A 12 14.94 18.50 -7.99
N ILE A 13 15.55 18.74 -6.82
CA ILE A 13 16.91 18.28 -6.50
C ILE A 13 16.99 16.75 -6.50
N ALA A 14 15.99 16.08 -5.92
CA ALA A 14 15.96 14.62 -5.88
C ALA A 14 15.85 14.01 -7.29
N TRP A 15 14.99 14.58 -8.14
CA TRP A 15 14.83 14.14 -9.52
C TRP A 15 16.07 14.45 -10.38
N ALA A 16 16.67 15.63 -10.25
CA ALA A 16 17.92 15.96 -10.93
C ALA A 16 19.04 14.97 -10.61
N ARG A 17 19.14 14.51 -9.35
CA ARG A 17 20.08 13.45 -8.96
C ARG A 17 19.74 12.10 -9.61
N ASN A 18 18.47 11.73 -9.66
CA ASN A 18 18.04 10.46 -10.25
C ASN A 18 18.28 10.40 -11.77
N VAL A 19 18.05 11.49 -12.48
CA VAL A 19 18.23 11.55 -13.94
C VAL A 19 19.66 11.94 -14.34
N GLY A 20 20.48 12.36 -13.37
CA GLY A 20 21.91 12.64 -13.57
C GLY A 20 22.21 13.95 -14.32
N HIS A 21 21.23 14.85 -14.44
CA HIS A 21 21.41 16.18 -15.01
C HIS A 21 20.56 17.21 -14.25
N ASN A 22 20.96 18.48 -14.31
CA ASN A 22 20.23 19.54 -13.64
C ASN A 22 18.91 19.82 -14.36
N ILE A 23 17.83 20.05 -13.60
CA ILE A 23 16.50 20.35 -14.13
C ILE A 23 16.16 21.77 -13.72
N ASN A 24 15.97 22.67 -14.69
CA ASN A 24 15.59 24.04 -14.41
C ASN A 24 14.09 24.15 -14.12
N LEU A 25 13.64 25.28 -13.56
CA LEU A 25 12.25 25.45 -13.14
C LEU A 25 11.26 25.36 -14.32
N ASP A 26 11.59 25.98 -15.46
CA ASP A 26 10.74 25.94 -16.66
C ASP A 26 10.64 24.52 -17.24
N GLU A 27 11.75 23.77 -17.22
CA GLU A 27 11.78 22.38 -17.65
C GLU A 27 10.97 21.49 -16.72
N TRP A 28 11.10 21.72 -15.41
CA TRP A 28 10.34 21.02 -14.38
C TRP A 28 8.84 21.24 -14.55
N GLU A 29 8.41 22.49 -14.72
CA GLU A 29 7.00 22.83 -14.92
C GLU A 29 6.45 22.19 -16.20
N LYS A 30 7.20 22.24 -17.31
CA LYS A 30 6.83 21.58 -18.55
C LYS A 30 6.68 20.06 -18.39
N ILE A 31 7.68 19.40 -17.79
CA ILE A 31 7.65 17.95 -17.54
C ILE A 31 6.43 17.59 -16.69
N TRP A 32 6.13 18.38 -15.67
CA TRP A 32 5.00 18.13 -14.79
C TRP A 32 3.67 18.30 -15.52
N ILE A 33 3.48 19.39 -16.27
CA ILE A 33 2.24 19.66 -17.03
C ILE A 33 2.01 18.62 -18.14
N GLU A 34 3.06 18.17 -18.81
CA GLU A 34 2.92 17.18 -19.89
C GLU A 34 2.67 15.78 -19.34
N ASN A 35 3.30 15.43 -18.20
CA ASN A 35 3.31 14.04 -17.69
C ASN A 35 2.45 13.80 -16.45
N TRP A 36 1.77 14.80 -15.87
CA TRP A 36 1.01 14.60 -14.62
C TRP A 36 -0.03 13.48 -14.72
N LYS A 37 -0.67 13.30 -15.88
CA LYS A 37 -1.62 12.21 -16.13
C LYS A 37 -0.96 10.84 -16.08
N LEU A 38 0.28 10.73 -16.58
CA LEU A 38 1.06 9.50 -16.52
C LEU A 38 1.48 9.21 -15.07
N THR A 39 1.97 10.21 -14.34
CA THR A 39 2.31 10.11 -12.92
C THR A 39 1.11 9.67 -12.09
N LEU A 40 -0.06 10.28 -12.31
CA LEU A 40 -1.31 9.91 -11.65
C LEU A 40 -1.73 8.47 -11.99
N SER A 41 -1.66 8.09 -13.26
CA SER A 41 -2.01 6.73 -13.70
C SER A 41 -1.08 5.68 -13.09
N MET A 42 0.21 5.97 -13.01
CA MET A 42 1.20 5.10 -12.38
C MET A 42 0.95 4.96 -10.88
N ALA A 43 0.67 6.08 -10.19
CA ALA A 43 0.31 6.06 -8.78
C ALA A 43 -0.95 5.21 -8.54
N PHE A 44 -2.00 5.39 -9.36
CA PHE A 44 -3.21 4.57 -9.28
C PHE A 44 -2.92 3.08 -9.49
N LYS A 45 -2.11 2.74 -10.49
CA LYS A 45 -1.71 1.35 -10.78
C LYS A 45 -0.95 0.70 -9.62
N GLU A 46 0.02 1.39 -9.02
CA GLU A 46 0.77 0.85 -7.87
C GLU A 46 -0.11 0.74 -6.62
N ASN A 47 -0.98 1.72 -6.38
CA ASN A 47 -1.97 1.65 -5.31
C ASN A 47 -2.92 0.46 -5.48
N HIS A 48 -3.43 0.23 -6.70
CA HIS A 48 -4.28 -0.90 -7.03
C HIS A 48 -3.61 -2.24 -6.69
N LYS A 49 -2.34 -2.44 -7.07
CA LYS A 49 -1.59 -3.65 -6.70
C LYS A 49 -1.53 -3.85 -5.17
N MET A 50 -1.34 -2.78 -4.40
CA MET A 50 -1.28 -2.86 -2.93
C MET A 50 -2.64 -3.25 -2.34
N PHE A 51 -3.74 -2.65 -2.82
CA PHE A 51 -5.08 -3.02 -2.40
C PHE A 51 -5.35 -4.50 -2.68
N TYR A 52 -5.05 -5.00 -3.89
CA TYR A 52 -5.31 -6.40 -4.20
C TYR A 52 -4.48 -7.35 -3.32
N ARG A 53 -3.22 -7.01 -3.00
CA ARG A 53 -2.41 -7.79 -2.06
C ARG A 53 -3.00 -7.85 -0.66
N TRP A 54 -3.57 -6.75 -0.16
CA TRP A 54 -4.26 -6.73 1.15
C TRP A 54 -5.54 -7.56 1.16
N HIS A 55 -6.18 -7.72 -0.01
CA HIS A 55 -7.31 -8.63 -0.22
C HIS A 55 -6.88 -10.07 -0.53
N LEU A 56 -5.63 -10.48 -0.24
CA LEU A 56 -5.21 -11.88 -0.33
C LEU A 56 -5.11 -12.51 1.06
N ALA A 57 -5.61 -13.74 1.18
CA ALA A 57 -5.48 -14.53 2.39
C ALA A 57 -4.02 -15.00 2.58
N PRO A 58 -3.54 -15.18 3.82
CA PRO A 58 -2.19 -15.67 4.14
C PRO A 58 -1.79 -16.92 3.36
N ALA A 59 -2.73 -17.86 3.20
CA ALA A 59 -2.54 -19.07 2.42
C ALA A 59 -2.15 -18.78 0.96
N ARG A 60 -2.83 -17.81 0.32
CA ARG A 60 -2.57 -17.43 -1.06
C ARG A 60 -1.27 -16.62 -1.17
N LEU A 61 -0.97 -15.80 -0.17
CA LEU A 61 0.29 -15.04 -0.12
C LEU A 61 1.51 -15.97 -0.02
N ALA A 62 1.43 -17.04 0.77
CA ALA A 62 2.50 -18.03 0.88
C ALA A 62 2.74 -18.84 -0.40
N GLU A 63 1.71 -19.01 -1.25
CA GLU A 63 1.87 -19.60 -2.59
C GLU A 63 2.64 -18.68 -3.54
N MET A 64 2.49 -17.36 -3.39
CA MET A 64 3.16 -16.36 -4.25
C MET A 64 4.57 -16.01 -3.75
N TYR A 65 4.77 -16.00 -2.43
CA TYR A 65 6.00 -15.59 -1.78
C TYR A 65 6.43 -16.67 -0.77
N PRO A 66 7.36 -17.57 -1.13
CA PRO A 66 7.73 -18.73 -0.30
C PRO A 66 8.30 -18.38 1.09
N ALA A 67 8.77 -17.14 1.28
CA ALA A 67 9.23 -16.65 2.58
C ALA A 67 8.08 -16.37 3.57
N LEU A 68 6.83 -16.30 3.09
CA LEU A 68 5.67 -16.01 3.91
C LEU A 68 5.05 -17.30 4.46
N LYS A 69 4.52 -17.16 5.67
CA LYS A 69 3.85 -18.21 6.43
C LYS A 69 2.38 -18.33 6.02
N PRO A 70 1.86 -19.53 5.66
CA PRO A 70 0.49 -19.72 5.19
C PRO A 70 -0.56 -19.66 6.31
N GLU A 71 -0.15 -19.58 7.57
CA GLU A 71 -1.03 -19.64 8.73
C GLU A 71 -1.84 -18.34 8.92
N CYS A 72 -3.00 -18.50 9.54
CA CYS A 72 -3.92 -17.42 9.89
C CYS A 72 -3.23 -16.32 10.67
N TRP A 73 -3.44 -15.05 10.30
CA TRP A 73 -2.82 -13.93 11.00
C TRP A 73 -3.27 -13.76 12.45
N LYS A 74 -4.46 -14.24 12.79
CA LYS A 74 -5.07 -14.12 14.13
C LYS A 74 -4.60 -15.26 15.02
N CYS A 75 -5.00 -16.49 14.73
CA CYS A 75 -4.69 -17.64 15.60
C CYS A 75 -3.31 -18.25 15.37
N LYS A 76 -2.63 -17.98 14.24
CA LYS A 76 -1.30 -18.54 13.87
C LYS A 76 -1.22 -20.09 13.83
N LEU A 77 -2.34 -20.81 13.95
CA LEU A 77 -2.37 -22.27 14.06
C LEU A 77 -2.86 -22.97 12.79
N LYS A 78 -3.94 -22.47 12.16
CA LYS A 78 -4.55 -23.09 10.98
C LYS A 78 -4.18 -22.33 9.71
N LYS A 79 -4.30 -22.99 8.55
CA LYS A 79 -4.13 -22.37 7.22
C LYS A 79 -5.03 -21.13 7.10
N GLY A 80 -4.44 -19.99 6.79
CA GLY A 80 -5.10 -18.71 6.68
C GLY A 80 -5.87 -18.57 5.37
N THR A 81 -6.99 -19.27 5.24
CA THR A 81 -7.98 -19.02 4.18
C THR A 81 -8.98 -17.96 4.64
N PHE A 82 -9.67 -17.28 3.71
CA PHE A 82 -10.72 -16.32 4.07
C PHE A 82 -11.82 -16.96 4.90
N PHE A 83 -12.23 -18.17 4.53
CA PHE A 83 -13.25 -18.91 5.27
C PHE A 83 -12.83 -19.17 6.72
N HIS A 84 -11.59 -19.60 6.93
CA HIS A 84 -11.09 -19.78 8.29
C HIS A 84 -11.06 -18.44 9.03
N MET A 85 -10.48 -17.40 8.43
CA MET A 85 -10.21 -16.13 9.09
C MET A 85 -11.45 -15.42 9.61
N TRP A 86 -12.57 -15.40 8.88
CA TRP A 86 -13.76 -14.71 9.39
C TRP A 86 -14.81 -15.61 10.06
N TRP A 87 -14.92 -16.89 9.71
CA TRP A 87 -16.01 -17.74 10.21
C TRP A 87 -15.56 -18.81 11.20
N GLN A 88 -14.34 -19.34 11.08
CA GLN A 88 -13.89 -20.48 11.90
C GLN A 88 -12.79 -20.13 12.91
N CYS A 89 -12.16 -18.96 12.78
CA CYS A 89 -11.07 -18.56 13.66
C CYS A 89 -11.60 -18.30 15.06
N THR A 90 -11.12 -19.07 16.03
CA THR A 90 -11.52 -18.95 17.44
C THR A 90 -11.22 -17.57 17.99
N GLU A 91 -10.06 -16.99 17.63
CA GLU A 91 -9.70 -15.64 18.08
C GLU A 91 -10.62 -14.56 17.51
N VAL A 92 -11.16 -14.76 16.31
CA VAL A 92 -12.15 -13.82 15.74
C VAL A 92 -13.50 -13.98 16.43
N LYS A 93 -13.92 -15.21 16.76
CA LYS A 93 -15.14 -15.44 17.52
C LYS A 93 -15.10 -14.79 18.90
N LYS A 94 -14.00 -14.95 19.64
CA LYS A 94 -13.82 -14.29 20.95
C LYS A 94 -13.97 -12.77 20.86
N ILE A 95 -13.31 -12.14 19.89
CA ILE A 95 -13.42 -10.69 19.67
C ILE A 95 -14.87 -10.28 19.36
N LEU A 96 -15.60 -11.08 18.57
CA LEU A 96 -17.00 -10.77 18.26
C LEU A 96 -17.90 -10.91 19.50
N GLU A 97 -17.70 -11.96 20.29
CA GLU A 97 -18.43 -12.20 21.55
C GLU A 97 -18.16 -11.08 22.57
N GLU A 98 -16.91 -10.69 22.78
CA GLU A 98 -16.52 -9.56 23.64
C GLU A 98 -17.17 -8.24 23.21
N ASN A 99 -17.24 -7.97 21.89
CA ASN A 99 -17.88 -6.76 21.38
C ASN A 99 -19.41 -6.77 21.54
N THR A 100 -20.04 -7.95 21.52
CA THR A 100 -21.48 -8.05 21.80
C THR A 100 -21.80 -7.79 23.27
N GLU A 101 -20.95 -8.24 24.19
CA GLU A 101 -21.10 -7.98 25.63
C GLU A 101 -20.89 -6.50 25.98
N MET A 102 -19.95 -5.80 25.33
CA MET A 102 -19.75 -4.35 25.53
C MET A 102 -20.85 -3.48 24.93
N ALA A 103 -21.64 -4.01 24.00
CA ALA A 103 -22.74 -3.30 23.35
C ALA A 103 -24.10 -3.52 24.05
N SER A 104 -24.13 -4.33 25.12
CA SER A 104 -25.31 -4.59 25.97
C SER A 104 -25.18 -3.90 27.32
#